data_AF-A0A8H6XY81-F1
#
_entry.id   AF-A0A8H6XY81-F1
#
_cell.length_a   1.000
_cell.length_b   1.000
_cell.length_c   1.000
_cell.angle_alpha   90.00
_cell.angle_beta   90.00
_cell.angle_gamma   90.00
#
_symmetry.space_group_name_H-M   'P 1'
#
loop_
_entity.id
_entity.type
_entity.pdbx_description
1 polymer ?
#
loop_
_entity_poly.entity_id
_entity_poly.type
_entity_poly.pdbx_seq_one_letter_code
_entity_poly.pdbx_strand_id
1 'polypeptide(L)'
;MRSTFSAGFMILVTLSVSAASHFTKRAVTLPPVNGKFDYQIGGAYPPAADVRVVDRDRSDSPVPGKYNICYINAFQTQPDEADFWFNNPANAALVLHKSNGDPFEDPDFEGEFLLDTRTESNRQAIATILNGWIDDCHSKGFDAIEPDNLDTFTRSNHLLTAAENLALAKLFTDHAHSLGLAVAQKERWRRTWNERKVNRWV
;
A
#
# COMPACT_ATOMS: atom_id res chain seq x y z
N MET A 1 67.39 -30.25 44.46
CA MET A 1 66.02 -29.94 44.94
C MET A 1 65.17 -29.64 43.71
N ARG A 2 64.16 -30.47 43.40
CA ARG A 2 63.31 -30.34 42.20
C ARG A 2 62.13 -29.43 42.53
N SER A 3 61.98 -28.34 41.79
CA SER A 3 60.81 -27.45 41.84
C SER A 3 59.66 -28.03 41.02
N THR A 4 58.49 -28.18 41.64
CA THR A 4 57.23 -28.52 40.97
C THR A 4 56.46 -27.24 40.68
N PHE A 5 56.19 -26.95 39.40
CA PHE A 5 55.23 -25.93 38.98
C PHE A 5 53.84 -26.56 38.89
N SER A 6 52.84 -25.93 39.51
CA SER A 6 51.43 -26.32 39.41
C SER A 6 50.72 -25.34 38.47
N ALA A 7 50.23 -25.84 37.32
CA ALA A 7 49.46 -25.05 36.37
C ALA A 7 47.96 -25.11 36.74
N GLY A 8 47.36 -23.97 37.09
CA GLY A 8 45.92 -23.85 37.29
C GLY A 8 45.21 -23.62 35.96
N PHE A 9 44.26 -24.48 35.61
CA PHE A 9 43.41 -24.35 34.42
C PHE A 9 42.18 -23.50 34.79
N MET A 10 42.05 -22.30 34.20
CA MET A 10 40.91 -21.42 34.42
C MET A 10 39.92 -21.60 33.26
N ILE A 11 38.75 -22.18 33.53
CA ILE A 11 37.68 -22.38 32.54
C ILE A 11 36.86 -21.08 32.47
N LEU A 12 36.93 -20.37 31.35
CA LEU A 12 36.01 -19.28 31.02
C LEU A 12 34.72 -19.86 30.42
N VAL A 13 33.59 -19.63 31.08
CA VAL A 13 32.25 -19.92 30.54
C VAL A 13 31.73 -18.63 29.88
N THR A 14 31.66 -18.60 28.56
CA THR A 14 31.03 -17.49 27.82
C THR A 14 29.52 -17.71 27.75
N LEU A 15 28.75 -16.94 28.52
CA LEU A 15 27.31 -16.83 28.34
C LEU A 15 27.01 -15.98 27.10
N SER A 16 26.47 -16.60 26.05
CA SER A 16 25.90 -15.92 24.90
C SER A 16 24.52 -15.37 25.25
N VAL A 17 24.41 -14.05 25.41
CA VAL A 17 23.12 -13.36 25.56
C VAL A 17 22.56 -13.09 24.17
N SER A 18 21.54 -13.84 23.76
CA SER A 18 20.79 -13.55 22.54
C SER A 18 19.87 -12.35 22.79
N ALA A 19 20.23 -11.19 22.23
CA ALA A 19 19.35 -10.03 22.24
C ALA A 19 18.16 -10.28 21.30
N ALA A 20 16.97 -10.47 21.87
CA ALA A 20 15.74 -10.49 21.11
C ALA A 20 15.40 -9.07 20.64
N SER A 21 15.56 -8.80 19.35
CA SER A 21 15.15 -7.55 18.72
C SER A 21 13.63 -7.37 18.84
N HIS A 22 13.21 -6.42 19.67
CA HIS A 22 11.82 -5.99 19.72
C HIS A 22 11.55 -5.03 18.56
N PHE A 23 10.80 -5.49 17.56
CA PHE A 23 10.24 -4.60 16.55
C PHE A 23 9.09 -3.83 17.20
N THR A 24 9.33 -2.57 17.57
CA THR A 24 8.25 -1.66 17.94
C THR A 24 7.49 -1.28 16.69
N LYS A 25 6.23 -1.70 16.58
CA LYS A 25 5.32 -1.25 15.52
C LYS A 25 5.30 0.28 15.51
N ARG A 26 5.70 0.90 14.38
CA ARG A 26 5.71 2.36 14.24
C ARG A 26 4.26 2.84 14.38
N ALA A 27 4.03 3.78 15.30
CA ALA A 27 2.71 4.37 15.47
C ALA A 27 2.32 5.14 14.20
N VAL A 28 1.10 4.92 13.72
CA VAL A 28 0.55 5.66 12.58
C VAL A 28 0.47 7.14 12.95
N THR A 29 1.01 8.01 12.08
CA THR A 29 0.91 9.46 12.24
C THR A 29 -0.27 9.96 11.42
N LEU A 30 -1.23 10.61 12.07
CA LEU A 30 -2.40 11.19 11.41
C LEU A 30 -2.06 12.56 10.78
N PRO A 31 -2.76 12.95 9.69
CA PRO A 31 -2.57 14.25 9.08
C PRO A 31 -2.95 15.39 10.04
N PRO A 32 -2.35 16.59 9.87
CA PRO A 32 -2.75 17.76 10.65
C PRO A 32 -4.22 18.11 10.40
N VAL A 33 -4.98 18.28 11.48
CA VAL A 33 -6.35 18.78 11.41
C VAL A 33 -6.40 20.15 10.75
N ASN A 34 -7.38 20.38 9.86
CA ASN A 34 -7.54 21.63 9.10
C ASN A 34 -6.31 22.05 8.27
N GLY A 35 -5.41 21.11 7.94
CA GLY A 35 -4.31 21.35 7.03
C GLY A 35 -4.81 21.60 5.62
N LYS A 36 -4.32 22.66 4.97
CA LYS A 36 -4.61 22.89 3.54
C LYS A 36 -4.03 21.73 2.72
N PHE A 37 -4.90 21.12 1.92
CA PHE A 37 -4.62 19.98 1.06
C PHE A 37 -4.24 20.42 -0.35
N ASP A 38 -3.31 19.71 -0.97
CA ASP A 38 -2.90 19.90 -2.36
C ASP A 38 -2.80 18.54 -3.07
N TYR A 39 -3.56 18.37 -4.15
CA TYR A 39 -3.72 17.10 -4.87
C TYR A 39 -2.90 17.14 -6.15
N GLN A 40 -1.78 16.39 -6.18
CA GLN A 40 -0.74 16.48 -7.21
C GLN A 40 -0.50 15.11 -7.90
N ILE A 41 -1.56 14.37 -8.22
CA ILE A 41 -1.43 13.06 -8.90
C ILE A 41 -1.14 13.17 -10.40
N GLY A 42 -1.35 14.34 -11.00
CA GLY A 42 -0.99 14.62 -12.40
C GLY A 42 0.48 15.04 -12.60
N GLY A 43 1.30 14.89 -11.56
CA GLY A 43 2.71 15.26 -11.53
C GLY A 43 3.05 16.25 -10.42
N ALA A 44 4.19 16.02 -9.77
CA ALA A 44 4.70 16.85 -8.69
C ALA A 44 5.02 18.30 -9.10
N TYR A 45 4.63 19.24 -8.26
CA TYR A 45 5.04 20.65 -8.33
C TYR A 45 5.25 21.25 -6.92
N PRO A 46 6.06 22.31 -6.76
CA PRO A 46 6.22 22.95 -5.46
C PRO A 46 4.88 23.45 -4.91
N PRO A 47 4.40 22.93 -3.76
CA PRO A 47 3.13 23.37 -3.19
C PRO A 47 3.25 24.79 -2.63
N ALA A 48 2.12 25.49 -2.53
CA ALA A 48 2.07 26.81 -1.88
C ALA A 48 2.52 26.73 -0.41
N ALA A 49 3.05 27.83 0.12
CA ALA A 49 3.66 27.85 1.46
C ALA A 49 2.72 27.40 2.59
N ASP A 50 1.43 27.71 2.47
CA ASP A 50 0.38 27.39 3.44
C ASP A 50 -0.18 25.96 3.33
N VAL A 51 0.18 25.21 2.29
CA VAL A 51 -0.16 23.78 2.15
C VAL A 51 0.49 22.99 3.28
N ARG A 52 -0.26 22.04 3.85
CA ARG A 52 0.19 21.19 4.97
C ARG A 52 0.15 19.70 4.63
N VAL A 53 -0.74 19.32 3.72
CA VAL A 53 -0.94 17.93 3.27
C VAL A 53 -0.80 17.92 1.75
N VAL A 54 0.00 17.02 1.21
CA VAL A 54 0.22 16.87 -0.22
C VAL A 54 -0.04 15.41 -0.59
N ASP A 55 -0.80 15.20 -1.63
CA ASP A 55 -1.00 13.89 -2.25
C ASP A 55 -0.27 13.84 -3.58
N ARG A 56 0.51 12.79 -3.81
CA ARG A 56 1.34 12.62 -5.02
C ARG A 56 1.31 11.19 -5.49
N ASP A 57 1.42 11.03 -6.80
CA ASP A 57 1.59 9.72 -7.41
C ASP A 57 2.77 8.95 -6.81
N ARG A 58 2.65 7.62 -6.70
CA ARG A 58 3.71 6.74 -6.17
C ARG A 58 5.04 6.87 -6.90
N SER A 59 5.06 7.33 -8.16
CA SER A 59 6.28 7.57 -8.94
C SER A 59 7.03 8.83 -8.48
N ASP A 60 6.33 9.80 -7.91
CA ASP A 60 6.89 11.07 -7.44
C ASP A 60 7.56 10.95 -6.06
N SER A 61 8.26 12.03 -5.65
CA SER A 61 8.90 12.16 -4.33
C SER A 61 8.04 12.99 -3.36
N PRO A 62 8.08 12.71 -2.05
CA PRO A 62 7.38 13.52 -1.06
C PRO A 62 8.00 14.92 -0.92
N VAL A 63 7.24 15.86 -0.36
CA VAL A 63 7.67 17.23 -0.02
C VAL A 63 8.20 17.26 1.41
N PRO A 64 9.48 17.62 1.64
CA PRO A 64 10.04 17.75 2.99
C PRO A 64 9.23 18.69 3.88
N GLY A 65 8.96 18.26 5.12
CA GLY A 65 8.27 19.08 6.12
C GLY A 65 6.75 19.23 5.93
N LYS A 66 6.15 18.48 4.99
CA LYS A 66 4.69 18.35 4.83
C LYS A 66 4.24 16.96 5.26
N TYR A 67 2.93 16.77 5.43
CA TYR A 67 2.35 15.44 5.51
C TYR A 67 2.12 14.92 4.08
N ASN A 68 2.74 13.81 3.73
CA ASN A 68 2.74 13.31 2.36
C ASN A 68 1.93 12.01 2.24
N ILE A 69 0.98 12.01 1.31
CA ILE A 69 0.13 10.88 0.96
C ILE A 69 0.61 10.32 -0.39
N CYS A 70 0.83 9.01 -0.46
CA CYS A 70 1.27 8.31 -1.66
C CYS A 70 0.06 7.73 -2.38
N TYR A 71 -0.33 8.32 -3.50
CA TYR A 71 -1.39 7.82 -4.36
C TYR A 71 -0.97 6.50 -5.03
N ILE A 72 -1.87 5.52 -4.99
CA ILE A 72 -1.72 4.22 -5.66
C ILE A 72 -3.06 3.86 -6.30
N ASN A 73 -3.11 3.66 -7.62
CA ASN A 73 -4.29 3.05 -8.25
C ASN A 73 -4.36 1.56 -7.86
N ALA A 74 -5.18 1.25 -6.85
CA ALA A 74 -5.12 -0.04 -6.15
C ALA A 74 -6.08 -1.10 -6.73
N PHE A 75 -7.02 -0.67 -7.58
CA PHE A 75 -8.08 -1.52 -8.13
C PHE A 75 -8.21 -1.41 -9.66
N GLN A 76 -7.40 -0.58 -10.30
CA GLN A 76 -7.30 -0.44 -11.75
C GLN A 76 -5.83 -0.31 -12.18
N THR A 77 -5.56 -0.58 -13.44
CA THR A 77 -4.29 -0.23 -14.09
C THR A 77 -4.27 1.26 -14.46
N GLN A 78 -3.08 1.79 -14.76
CA GLN A 78 -2.94 3.11 -15.39
C GLN A 78 -2.32 3.04 -16.79
N PRO A 79 -2.54 4.05 -17.67
CA PRO A 79 -2.02 4.01 -19.04
C PRO A 79 -0.49 3.94 -19.12
N ASP A 80 0.22 4.60 -18.21
CA ASP A 80 1.69 4.59 -18.10
C ASP A 80 2.24 3.27 -17.51
N GLU A 81 1.38 2.45 -16.90
CA GLU A 81 1.70 1.12 -16.38
C GLU A 81 1.28 -0.02 -17.34
N ALA A 82 0.76 0.30 -18.53
CA ALA A 82 0.22 -0.70 -19.46
C ALA A 82 1.22 -1.83 -19.77
N ASP A 83 2.49 -1.50 -20.00
CA ASP A 83 3.53 -2.50 -20.26
C ASP A 83 3.75 -3.44 -19.06
N PHE A 84 3.67 -2.93 -17.83
CA PHE A 84 3.81 -3.75 -16.62
C PHE A 84 2.66 -4.75 -16.50
N TRP A 85 1.44 -4.33 -16.79
CA TRP A 85 0.25 -5.17 -16.67
C TRP A 85 0.09 -6.17 -17.82
N PHE A 86 0.36 -5.76 -19.06
CA PHE A 86 0.03 -6.58 -20.24
C PHE A 86 1.20 -7.38 -20.84
N ASN A 87 2.46 -6.95 -20.68
CA ASN A 87 3.59 -7.69 -21.27
C ASN A 87 4.04 -8.89 -20.41
N ASN A 88 3.57 -8.99 -19.17
CA ASN A 88 3.80 -10.13 -18.28
C ASN A 88 2.52 -10.98 -18.18
N PRO A 89 2.53 -12.26 -18.60
CA PRO A 89 1.35 -13.13 -18.53
C PRO A 89 0.76 -13.30 -17.12
N ALA A 90 1.60 -13.27 -16.08
CA ALA A 90 1.13 -13.38 -14.70
C ALA A 90 0.38 -12.13 -14.25
N ASN A 91 0.83 -10.94 -14.67
CA ASN A 91 0.15 -9.68 -14.36
C ASN A 91 -1.11 -9.52 -15.21
N ALA A 92 -1.05 -9.89 -16.48
CA ALA A 92 -2.19 -9.84 -17.40
C ALA A 92 -3.35 -10.71 -16.88
N ALA A 93 -3.05 -11.85 -16.25
CA ALA A 93 -4.04 -12.71 -15.62
C ALA A 93 -4.74 -12.08 -14.38
N LEU A 94 -4.21 -10.97 -13.84
CA LEU A 94 -4.81 -10.22 -12.74
C LEU A 94 -5.71 -9.08 -13.21
N VAL A 95 -5.75 -8.80 -14.51
CA VAL A 95 -6.73 -7.85 -15.10
C VAL A 95 -8.07 -8.56 -15.24
N LEU A 96 -9.16 -7.86 -14.94
CA LEU A 96 -10.52 -8.36 -15.11
C LEU A 96 -10.81 -8.51 -16.60
N HIS A 97 -11.40 -9.64 -16.98
CA HIS A 97 -11.79 -9.90 -18.36
C HIS A 97 -13.30 -10.07 -18.50
N LYS A 98 -13.82 -9.60 -19.63
CA LYS A 98 -15.20 -9.82 -20.09
C LYS A 98 -15.38 -11.29 -20.51
N SER A 99 -16.64 -11.69 -20.71
CA SER A 99 -16.99 -13.05 -21.15
C SER A 99 -16.39 -13.46 -22.50
N ASN A 100 -16.08 -12.50 -23.36
CA ASN A 100 -15.45 -12.71 -24.66
C ASN A 100 -13.91 -12.81 -24.57
N GLY A 101 -13.33 -12.68 -23.39
CA GLY A 101 -11.88 -12.75 -23.17
C GLY A 101 -11.14 -11.42 -23.32
N ASP A 102 -11.82 -10.31 -23.62
CA ASP A 102 -11.18 -8.99 -23.68
C ASP A 102 -10.99 -8.40 -22.27
N PRO A 103 -9.90 -7.63 -22.02
CA PRO A 103 -9.75 -6.86 -20.80
C PRO A 103 -10.96 -5.94 -20.55
N PHE A 104 -11.34 -5.80 -19.28
CA PHE A 104 -12.42 -4.92 -18.85
C PHE A 104 -11.86 -3.52 -18.60
N GLU A 105 -11.91 -2.70 -19.64
CA GLU A 105 -11.65 -1.25 -19.55
C GLU A 105 -12.77 -0.56 -18.75
N ASP A 106 -12.39 0.37 -17.88
CA ASP A 106 -13.33 1.16 -17.10
C ASP A 106 -14.09 2.13 -18.02
N PRO A 107 -15.44 2.15 -17.98
CA PRO A 107 -16.23 3.04 -18.82
C PRO A 107 -16.01 4.54 -18.53
N ASP A 108 -15.52 4.88 -17.34
CA ASP A 108 -15.33 6.26 -16.90
C ASP A 108 -13.88 6.75 -17.11
N PHE A 109 -12.93 5.84 -17.35
CA PHE A 109 -11.49 6.13 -17.45
C PHE A 109 -10.85 5.38 -18.63
N GLU A 110 -10.67 6.08 -19.76
CA GLU A 110 -10.06 5.54 -20.98
C GLU A 110 -8.62 5.07 -20.75
N GLY A 111 -8.30 3.86 -21.20
CA GLY A 111 -6.98 3.25 -21.04
C GLY A 111 -6.71 2.62 -19.67
N GLU A 112 -7.67 2.67 -18.74
CA GLU A 112 -7.58 2.03 -17.43
C GLU A 112 -8.43 0.76 -17.37
N PHE A 113 -7.84 -0.34 -16.89
CA PHE A 113 -8.50 -1.65 -16.83
C PHE A 113 -8.68 -2.10 -15.38
N LEU A 114 -9.85 -2.67 -15.06
CA LEU A 114 -10.15 -3.11 -13.69
C LEU A 114 -9.29 -4.31 -13.30
N LEU A 115 -8.86 -4.39 -12.04
CA LEU A 115 -8.19 -5.57 -11.50
C LEU A 115 -9.21 -6.64 -11.07
N ASP A 116 -8.86 -7.91 -11.28
CA ASP A 116 -9.71 -9.05 -10.98
C ASP A 116 -9.65 -9.45 -9.50
N THR A 117 -10.53 -8.89 -8.69
CA THR A 117 -10.59 -9.19 -7.24
C THR A 117 -11.42 -10.43 -6.90
N ARG A 118 -11.94 -11.18 -7.88
CA ARG A 118 -12.94 -12.25 -7.67
C ARG A 118 -12.43 -13.40 -6.80
N THR A 119 -11.21 -13.87 -7.07
CA THR A 119 -10.63 -15.02 -6.36
C THR A 119 -9.69 -14.59 -5.25
N GLU A 120 -9.57 -15.40 -4.20
CA GLU A 120 -8.58 -15.16 -3.14
C GLU A 120 -7.15 -15.17 -3.70
N SER A 121 -6.85 -16.08 -4.62
CA SER A 121 -5.54 -16.15 -5.29
C SER A 121 -5.21 -14.84 -6.01
N ASN A 122 -6.17 -14.27 -6.76
CA ASN A 122 -5.94 -13.01 -7.45
C ASN A 122 -5.75 -11.87 -6.46
N ARG A 123 -6.57 -11.78 -5.40
CA ARG A 123 -6.41 -10.75 -4.37
C ARG A 123 -5.04 -10.82 -3.71
N GLN A 124 -4.51 -12.02 -3.44
CA GLN A 124 -3.17 -12.15 -2.86
C GLN A 124 -2.05 -11.79 -3.84
N ALA A 125 -2.20 -12.13 -5.12
CA ALA A 125 -1.24 -11.76 -6.15
C ALA A 125 -1.24 -10.23 -6.38
N ILE A 126 -2.41 -9.61 -6.46
CA ILE A 126 -2.55 -8.15 -6.55
C ILE A 126 -1.96 -7.49 -5.31
N ALA A 127 -2.30 -7.96 -4.10
CA ALA A 127 -1.74 -7.43 -2.86
C ALA A 127 -0.22 -7.54 -2.82
N THR A 128 0.38 -8.59 -3.39
CA THR A 128 1.85 -8.72 -3.48
C THR A 128 2.46 -7.59 -4.31
N ILE A 129 1.85 -7.24 -5.44
CA ILE A 129 2.28 -6.11 -6.29
C ILE A 129 2.11 -4.79 -5.53
N LEU A 130 0.91 -4.54 -4.98
CA LEU A 130 0.61 -3.31 -4.25
C LEU A 130 1.51 -3.15 -3.02
N ASN A 131 1.82 -4.21 -2.29
CA ASN A 131 2.71 -4.17 -1.13
C ASN A 131 4.12 -3.73 -1.53
N GLY A 132 4.62 -4.13 -2.70
CA GLY A 132 5.89 -3.63 -3.23
C GLY A 132 5.85 -2.11 -3.47
N TRP A 133 4.76 -1.60 -4.04
CA TRP A 133 4.58 -0.15 -4.23
C TRP A 133 4.44 0.60 -2.90
N ILE A 134 3.76 0.00 -1.91
CA ILE A 134 3.62 0.55 -0.56
C ILE A 134 4.99 0.58 0.16
N ASP A 135 5.81 -0.46 -0.01
CA ASP A 135 7.18 -0.51 0.51
C ASP A 135 8.04 0.61 -0.09
N ASP A 136 7.88 0.90 -1.39
CA ASP A 136 8.55 2.02 -2.05
C ASP A 136 8.06 3.37 -1.49
N CYS A 137 6.75 3.56 -1.29
CA CYS A 137 6.20 4.76 -0.65
C CYS A 137 6.79 4.95 0.77
N HIS A 138 6.82 3.89 1.58
CA HIS A 138 7.42 3.95 2.92
C HIS A 138 8.91 4.31 2.84
N SER A 139 9.65 3.69 1.92
CA SER A 139 11.09 3.92 1.75
C SER A 139 11.41 5.34 1.27
N LYS A 140 10.55 5.93 0.44
CA LYS A 140 10.64 7.34 0.03
C LYS A 140 10.32 8.32 1.16
N GLY A 141 9.67 7.86 2.23
CA GLY A 141 9.32 8.68 3.39
C GLY A 141 7.93 9.31 3.35
N PHE A 142 6.99 8.71 2.61
CA PHE A 142 5.58 9.09 2.73
C PHE A 142 5.02 8.74 4.12
N ASP A 143 4.00 9.47 4.56
CA ASP A 143 3.34 9.29 5.86
C ASP A 143 2.09 8.39 5.75
N ALA A 144 1.49 8.33 4.56
CA ALA A 144 0.26 7.60 4.27
C ALA A 144 0.22 7.10 2.82
N ILE A 145 -0.74 6.21 2.53
CA ILE A 145 -1.14 5.85 1.18
C ILE A 145 -2.58 6.30 0.89
N GLU A 146 -2.88 6.61 -0.36
CA GLU A 146 -4.23 6.80 -0.91
C GLU A 146 -4.49 5.70 -1.96
N PRO A 147 -5.06 4.55 -1.56
CA PRO A 147 -5.44 3.51 -2.50
C PRO A 147 -6.74 3.91 -3.22
N ASP A 148 -6.62 4.27 -4.49
CA ASP A 148 -7.72 4.74 -5.33
C ASP A 148 -8.57 3.59 -5.87
N ASN A 149 -9.81 3.89 -6.29
CA ASN A 149 -10.71 3.00 -7.03
C ASN A 149 -11.29 1.80 -6.27
N LEU A 150 -11.46 1.90 -4.94
CA LEU A 150 -12.15 0.87 -4.14
C LEU A 150 -13.55 0.51 -4.70
N ASP A 151 -14.20 1.46 -5.38
CA ASP A 151 -15.56 1.37 -5.87
C ASP A 151 -15.73 0.80 -7.28
N THR A 152 -14.68 0.26 -7.91
CA THR A 152 -14.73 -0.37 -9.24
C THR A 152 -15.82 -1.43 -9.40
N PHE A 153 -16.25 -2.07 -8.30
CA PHE A 153 -17.40 -2.97 -8.31
C PHE A 153 -18.70 -2.31 -8.83
N THR A 154 -18.83 -0.98 -8.72
CA THR A 154 -19.97 -0.22 -9.24
C THR A 154 -19.94 -0.05 -10.77
N ARG A 155 -18.75 -0.12 -11.38
CA ARG A 155 -18.49 0.06 -12.82
C ARG A 155 -18.16 -1.25 -13.56
N SER A 156 -18.03 -2.35 -12.82
CA SER A 156 -17.64 -3.67 -13.36
C SER A 156 -18.72 -4.47 -14.09
N ASN A 157 -19.90 -3.90 -14.37
CA ASN A 157 -21.06 -4.62 -14.92
C ASN A 157 -21.39 -5.91 -14.13
N HIS A 158 -21.39 -5.82 -12.80
CA HIS A 158 -21.64 -6.94 -11.86
C HIS A 158 -20.59 -8.06 -11.86
N LEU A 159 -19.42 -7.88 -12.50
CA LEU A 159 -18.34 -8.86 -12.47
C LEU A 159 -17.56 -8.86 -11.15
N LEU A 160 -17.54 -7.72 -10.44
CA LEU A 160 -16.94 -7.57 -9.13
C LEU A 160 -17.99 -7.21 -8.08
N THR A 161 -17.71 -7.53 -6.82
CA THR A 161 -18.52 -7.20 -5.66
C THR A 161 -17.76 -6.32 -4.67
N ALA A 162 -18.50 -5.55 -3.87
CA ALA A 162 -17.90 -4.77 -2.78
C ALA A 162 -17.12 -5.65 -1.79
N ALA A 163 -17.59 -6.88 -1.53
CA ALA A 163 -16.94 -7.79 -0.59
C ALA A 163 -15.56 -8.25 -1.10
N GLU A 164 -15.42 -8.47 -2.40
CA GLU A 164 -14.14 -8.84 -3.04
C GLU A 164 -13.14 -7.69 -2.97
N ASN A 165 -13.56 -6.47 -3.34
CA ASN A 165 -12.68 -5.29 -3.26
C ASN A 165 -12.26 -5.00 -1.81
N LEU A 166 -13.15 -5.14 -0.83
CA LEU A 166 -12.81 -4.95 0.58
C LEU A 166 -11.89 -6.04 1.12
N ALA A 167 -12.00 -7.28 0.60
CA ALA A 167 -11.08 -8.34 0.96
C ALA A 167 -9.66 -8.02 0.48
N LEU A 168 -9.50 -7.43 -0.72
CA LEU A 168 -8.21 -6.91 -1.19
C LEU A 168 -7.75 -5.73 -0.33
N ALA A 169 -8.64 -4.78 -0.06
CA ALA A 169 -8.33 -3.59 0.75
C ALA A 169 -7.73 -3.93 2.11
N LYS A 170 -8.31 -4.94 2.77
CA LYS A 170 -7.80 -5.45 4.04
C LYS A 170 -6.34 -5.91 3.95
N LEU A 171 -5.96 -6.60 2.87
CA LEU A 171 -4.61 -7.14 2.72
C LEU A 171 -3.56 -6.04 2.68
N PHE A 172 -3.72 -5.07 1.78
CA PHE A 172 -2.74 -3.97 1.67
C PHE A 172 -2.82 -2.99 2.85
N THR A 173 -3.98 -2.84 3.49
CA THR A 173 -4.12 -1.97 4.66
C THR A 173 -3.41 -2.54 5.88
N ASP A 174 -3.51 -3.86 6.10
CA ASP A 174 -2.75 -4.54 7.16
C ASP A 174 -1.24 -4.38 6.93
N HIS A 175 -0.79 -4.45 5.67
CA HIS A 175 0.60 -4.22 5.28
C HIS A 175 1.05 -2.78 5.54
N ALA A 176 0.32 -1.79 5.04
CA ALA A 176 0.60 -0.36 5.25
C ALA A 176 0.71 -0.01 6.74
N HIS A 177 -0.23 -0.51 7.56
CA HIS A 177 -0.19 -0.31 9.01
C HIS A 177 0.99 -1.02 9.70
N SER A 178 1.52 -2.11 9.12
CA SER A 178 2.72 -2.76 9.65
C SER A 178 3.97 -1.89 9.48
N LEU A 179 3.98 -1.02 8.46
CA LEU A 179 5.02 -0.02 8.19
C LEU A 179 4.80 1.30 8.93
N GLY A 180 3.64 1.46 9.59
CA GLY A 180 3.25 2.70 10.27
C GLY A 180 2.73 3.79 9.33
N LEU A 181 2.33 3.43 8.10
CA LEU A 181 1.65 4.33 7.18
C LEU A 181 0.16 4.42 7.54
N ALA A 182 -0.42 5.61 7.47
CA ALA A 182 -1.88 5.76 7.49
C ALA A 182 -2.49 5.36 6.13
N VAL A 183 -3.79 5.06 6.09
CA VAL A 183 -4.51 4.80 4.84
C VAL A 183 -5.65 5.81 4.68
N ALA A 184 -5.56 6.63 3.63
CA ALA A 184 -6.59 7.59 3.26
C ALA A 184 -7.56 6.93 2.27
N GLN A 185 -8.79 6.66 2.70
CA GLN A 185 -9.78 6.04 1.82
C GLN A 185 -10.27 7.03 0.75
N LYS A 186 -9.93 6.75 -0.52
CA LYS A 186 -10.46 7.42 -1.69
C LYS A 186 -11.75 6.77 -2.19
N GLU A 187 -12.67 7.61 -2.64
CA GLU A 187 -14.04 7.30 -3.09
C GLU A 187 -14.99 6.62 -2.09
N ARG A 188 -16.30 6.89 -2.24
CA ARG A 188 -17.39 6.33 -1.42
C ARG A 188 -18.58 5.93 -2.29
N TRP A 189 -18.94 4.65 -2.28
CA TRP A 189 -20.28 4.23 -2.73
C TRP A 189 -21.30 4.18 -1.56
N ARG A 190 -22.17 5.19 -1.53
CA ARG A 190 -23.43 5.32 -0.75
C ARG A 190 -23.33 5.43 0.79
N ARG A 191 -24.13 6.36 1.34
CA ARG A 191 -24.26 6.78 2.75
C ARG A 191 -24.73 5.71 3.77
N THR A 192 -24.92 4.46 3.35
CA THR A 192 -25.49 3.38 4.19
C THR A 192 -24.52 2.22 4.43
N TRP A 193 -23.30 2.31 3.89
CA TRP A 193 -22.25 1.38 4.28
C TRP A 193 -21.88 1.64 5.75
N ASN A 194 -21.93 0.60 6.59
CA ASN A 194 -21.77 0.68 8.04
C ASN A 194 -20.37 1.24 8.35
N GLU A 195 -20.31 2.55 8.59
CA GLU A 195 -19.10 3.38 8.77
C GLU A 195 -18.12 2.78 9.80
N ARG A 196 -18.62 1.93 10.69
CA ARG A 196 -17.84 1.17 11.68
C ARG A 196 -16.82 0.17 11.11
N LYS A 197 -16.95 -0.25 9.85
CA LYS A 197 -15.95 -1.14 9.21
C LYS A 197 -14.87 -0.37 8.45
N VAL A 198 -15.16 0.82 7.90
CA VAL A 198 -14.13 1.66 7.22
C VAL A 198 -13.32 2.47 8.22
N ASN A 199 -13.95 2.99 9.27
CA ASN A 199 -13.28 3.80 10.31
C ASN A 199 -12.27 3.03 11.16
N ARG A 200 -12.05 1.74 10.87
CA ARG A 200 -11.04 0.89 11.51
C ARG A 200 -9.76 0.77 10.65
N TRP A 201 -9.78 1.36 9.45
CA TRP A 201 -8.68 1.39 8.49
C TRP A 201 -7.93 2.73 8.45
N VAL A 202 -8.34 3.69 9.28
CA VAL A 202 -7.63 4.96 9.53
C VAL A 202 -6.89 4.86 10.86
#